data_AF-A0A356KLB8-F1
#
_entry.id   AF-A0A356KLB8-F1
#
_cell.length_a   1.000
_cell.length_b   1.000
_cell.length_c   1.000
_cell.angle_alpha   90.00
_cell.angle_beta   90.00
_cell.angle_gamma   90.00
#
_symmetry.space_group_name_H-M   'P 1'
#
loop_
_entity.id
_entity.type
_entity.pdbx_description
1 polymer ?
#
loop_
_entity_poly.entity_id
_entity_poly.type
_entity_poly.pdbx_seq_one_letter_code
_entity_poly.pdbx_strand_id
1 'polypeptide(L)'
;MSQGPLIPPPESVSQAEREALLGQRGLVVWLTGLSGSGKSTLARALERALIDRGHPCFVLDGDVVRGGINAGLGFSPADRTENIRRVGEVARLLAESG
;
A
#
# COMPACT_ATOMS: atom_id res chain seq x y z
N MET A 1 -25.01 -17.03 11.75
CA MET A 1 -23.89 -17.47 12.60
C MET A 1 -22.82 -16.40 12.53
N SER A 2 -22.64 -15.60 13.58
CA SER A 2 -21.57 -14.59 13.61
C SER A 2 -20.25 -15.32 13.88
N GLN A 3 -19.33 -15.33 12.92
CA GLN A 3 -17.97 -15.79 13.21
C GLN A 3 -17.37 -14.86 14.27
N GLY A 4 -16.74 -15.43 15.30
CA GLY A 4 -15.99 -14.65 16.28
C GLY A 4 -14.86 -13.85 15.62
N PRO A 5 -14.22 -12.91 16.33
CA PRO A 5 -13.11 -12.15 15.77
C PRO A 5 -12.00 -13.10 15.31
N LEU A 6 -11.56 -12.93 14.06
CA LEU A 6 -10.38 -13.62 13.54
C LEU A 6 -9.15 -13.12 14.30
N ILE A 7 -8.53 -14.00 15.09
CA ILE A 7 -7.25 -13.71 15.74
C ILE A 7 -6.16 -14.22 14.80
N PRO A 8 -5.34 -13.35 14.19
CA PRO A 8 -4.21 -13.80 13.40
C PRO A 8 -3.23 -14.57 14.30
N PRO A 9 -2.61 -15.64 13.79
CA PRO A 9 -1.55 -16.31 14.54
C PRO A 9 -0.41 -15.32 14.82
N PRO A 10 0.34 -15.49 15.94
CA PRO A 10 1.47 -14.63 16.23
C PRO A 10 2.49 -14.70 15.10
N GLU A 11 2.99 -13.54 14.67
CA GLU A 11 4.05 -13.47 13.66
C GLU A 11 5.37 -14.01 14.24
N SER A 12 6.08 -14.80 13.44
CA SER A 12 7.38 -15.37 13.81
C SER A 12 8.55 -14.41 13.60
N VAL A 13 8.33 -13.29 12.91
CA VAL A 13 9.35 -12.28 12.59
C VAL A 13 8.78 -10.91 12.94
N SER A 14 9.48 -10.18 13.81
CA SER A 14 9.09 -8.84 14.22
C SER A 14 9.38 -7.79 13.13
N GLN A 15 8.68 -6.66 13.18
CA GLN A 15 8.97 -5.51 12.34
C GLN A 15 10.42 -5.04 12.50
N ALA A 16 10.95 -5.02 13.72
CA ALA A 16 12.33 -4.61 13.99
C ALA A 16 13.37 -5.51 13.31
N GLU A 17 13.11 -6.82 13.21
CA GLU A 17 13.98 -7.74 12.47
C GLU A 17 13.96 -7.46 10.97
N ARG A 18 12.79 -7.12 10.40
CA ARG A 18 12.68 -6.73 8.98
C ARG A 18 13.41 -5.43 8.69
N GLU A 19 13.22 -4.43 9.55
CA GLU A 19 13.89 -3.13 9.44
C GLU A 19 15.41 -3.26 9.55
N ALA A 20 15.90 -4.11 10.48
CA ALA A 20 17.32 -4.40 10.62
C ALA A 20 17.90 -5.13 9.40
N LEU A 21 17.16 -6.09 8.83
CA LEU A 21 17.57 -6.82 7.62
C LEU A 21 17.71 -5.88 6.41
N LEU A 22 16.75 -4.97 6.23
CA LEU A 22 16.70 -4.07 5.08
C LEU A 22 17.50 -2.78 5.28
N GLY A 23 17.90 -2.47 6.52
CA GLY A 23 18.58 -1.23 6.87
C GLY A 23 17.69 0.01 6.68
N GLN A 24 16.36 -0.15 6.69
CA GLN A 24 15.39 0.94 6.53
C GLN A 24 14.10 0.67 7.29
N ARG A 25 13.33 1.73 7.54
CA ARG A 25 11.96 1.62 8.06
C ARG A 25 10.97 1.75 6.92
N GLY A 26 9.98 0.86 6.89
CA GLY A 26 8.89 0.98 5.94
C GLY A 26 8.01 2.21 6.24
N LEU A 27 7.51 2.83 5.17
CA LEU A 27 6.70 4.04 5.27
C LEU A 27 5.70 4.13 4.12
N VAL A 28 4.59 4.82 4.34
CA VAL A 28 3.58 5.10 3.32
C VAL A 28 3.60 6.58 2.96
N VAL A 29 3.88 6.89 1.68
CA VAL A 29 3.68 8.24 1.12
C VAL A 29 2.34 8.27 0.39
N TRP A 30 1.32 8.86 1.02
CA TRP A 30 -0.01 8.93 0.43
C TRP A 30 -0.19 10.16 -0.45
N LEU A 31 -0.11 9.98 -1.77
CA LEU A 31 -0.34 11.06 -2.73
C LEU A 31 -1.82 11.23 -3.05
N THR A 32 -2.34 12.43 -2.84
CA THR A 32 -3.74 12.81 -3.05
C THR A 32 -3.82 14.10 -3.87
N GLY A 33 -4.90 14.27 -4.64
CA GLY A 33 -5.06 15.37 -5.59
C GLY A 33 -5.95 15.03 -6.79
N LEU A 34 -6.38 16.05 -7.52
CA LEU A 34 -7.27 15.93 -8.68
C LEU A 34 -6.71 15.02 -9.78
N SER A 35 -7.59 14.45 -10.61
CA SER A 35 -7.14 13.74 -11.82
C SER A 35 -6.27 14.67 -12.69
N GLY A 36 -5.16 14.16 -13.21
CA GLY A 36 -4.20 14.95 -13.99
C GLY A 36 -3.25 15.85 -13.18
N SER A 37 -3.36 15.93 -11.85
CA SER A 37 -2.47 16.77 -11.03
C SER A 37 -1.02 16.27 -10.91
N GLY A 38 -0.63 15.23 -11.66
CA GLY A 38 0.73 14.69 -11.67
C GLY A 38 1.07 13.64 -10.61
N LYS A 39 0.10 13.10 -9.85
CA LYS A 39 0.33 12.11 -8.77
C LYS A 39 1.15 10.90 -9.24
N SER A 40 0.70 10.20 -10.29
CA SER A 40 1.41 9.01 -10.79
C SER A 40 2.77 9.34 -11.39
N THR A 41 2.93 10.54 -11.99
CA THR A 41 4.22 11.04 -12.47
C THR A 41 5.21 11.21 -11.32
N LEU A 42 4.79 11.88 -10.24
CA LEU A 42 5.61 12.08 -9.04
C LEU A 42 5.92 10.75 -8.34
N ALA A 43 4.92 9.86 -8.21
CA ALA A 43 5.09 8.55 -7.57
C ALA A 43 6.19 7.72 -8.25
N ARG A 44 6.16 7.62 -9.58
CA ARG A 44 7.14 6.87 -10.37
C ARG A 44 8.54 7.50 -10.33
N ALA A 45 8.62 8.84 -10.36
CA ALA A 45 9.88 9.54 -10.21
C ALA A 45 10.50 9.32 -8.83
N LEU A 46 9.68 9.35 -7.78
CA LEU A 46 10.10 9.06 -6.41
C LEU A 46 10.57 7.60 -6.26
N GLU A 47 9.82 6.64 -6.80
CA GLU A 47 10.19 5.22 -6.80
C GLU A 47 11.56 5.00 -7.44
N ARG A 48 11.78 5.51 -8.66
CA ARG A 48 13.09 5.44 -9.34
C ARG A 48 14.19 6.04 -8.46
N ALA A 49 13.96 7.22 -7.91
CA ALA A 49 14.92 7.92 -7.08
C ALA A 49 15.28 7.15 -5.80
N LEU A 50 14.34 6.46 -5.18
CA LEU A 50 14.58 5.63 -3.99
C LEU A 50 15.33 4.34 -4.35
N ILE A 51 14.92 3.65 -5.42
CA ILE A 51 15.60 2.45 -5.90
C ILE A 51 17.05 2.75 -6.30
N ASP A 52 17.32 3.89 -6.95
CA ASP A 52 18.68 4.35 -7.27
C ASP A 52 19.58 4.54 -6.04
N ARG A 53 18.97 4.82 -4.89
CA ARG A 53 19.67 5.00 -3.61
C ARG A 53 19.74 3.71 -2.78
N GLY A 54 19.27 2.59 -3.32
CA GLY A 54 19.26 1.30 -2.63
C GLY A 54 18.09 1.12 -1.66
N HIS A 55 17.04 1.93 -1.76
CA HIS A 55 15.83 1.81 -0.95
C HIS A 55 14.71 1.12 -1.74
N PRO A 56 14.31 -0.11 -1.36
CA PRO A 56 13.10 -0.74 -1.89
C PRO A 56 11.89 0.21 -1.78
N CYS A 57 11.17 0.35 -2.88
CA CYS A 57 9.99 1.20 -2.98
C CYS A 57 9.00 0.54 -3.94
N PHE A 58 7.71 0.70 -3.66
CA PHE A 58 6.63 0.16 -4.48
C PHE A 58 5.54 1.21 -4.66
N VAL A 59 5.15 1.49 -5.91
CA VAL A 59 4.01 2.36 -6.22
C VAL A 59 2.70 1.58 -6.22
N LEU A 60 1.83 1.90 -5.27
CA LEU A 60 0.45 1.41 -5.24
C LEU A 60 -0.48 2.42 -5.93
N ASP A 61 -0.84 2.15 -7.19
CA ASP A 61 -1.74 3.00 -7.97
C ASP A 61 -3.19 2.48 -7.88
N GLY A 62 -4.12 3.35 -7.48
CA GLY A 62 -5.53 2.99 -7.31
C GLY A 62 -6.21 2.46 -8.58
N ASP A 63 -5.75 2.86 -9.76
CA ASP A 63 -6.28 2.36 -11.04
C ASP A 63 -5.74 0.95 -11.35
N VAL A 64 -4.49 0.66 -10.98
CA VAL A 64 -3.92 -0.70 -11.09
C VAL A 64 -4.60 -1.65 -10.12
N VAL A 65 -4.85 -1.21 -8.88
CA VAL A 65 -5.53 -2.03 -7.86
C VAL A 65 -6.96 -2.38 -8.30
N ARG A 66 -7.65 -1.47 -9.01
CA ARG A 66 -8.97 -1.75 -9.64
C ARG A 66 -8.92 -2.86 -10.69
N GLY A 67 -7.79 -3.08 -11.34
CA GLY A 67 -7.62 -4.21 -12.27
C GLY A 67 -7.43 -5.57 -11.59
N GLY A 68 -7.15 -5.60 -10.29
CA GLY A 68 -6.83 -6.82 -9.53
C GLY A 68 -7.68 -6.95 -8.26
N ILE A 69 -7.08 -6.61 -7.12
CA ILE A 69 -7.68 -6.76 -5.77
C ILE A 69 -9.08 -6.11 -5.68
N ASN A 70 -9.32 -5.05 -6.46
CA ASN A 70 -10.56 -4.28 -6.47
C ASN A 70 -11.40 -4.45 -7.76
N ALA A 71 -11.18 -5.51 -8.55
CA ALA A 71 -11.90 -5.73 -9.82
C ALA A 71 -13.42 -5.85 -9.69
N GLY A 72 -13.94 -6.22 -8.52
CA GLY A 72 -15.38 -6.27 -8.24
C GLY A 72 -16.01 -4.94 -7.81
N LEU A 73 -15.23 -3.87 -7.63
CA LEU A 73 -15.73 -2.58 -7.15
C LEU A 73 -16.09 -1.65 -8.31
N GLY A 74 -17.32 -1.15 -8.31
CA GLY A 74 -17.79 -0.15 -9.25
C GLY A 74 -17.26 1.27 -8.95
N PHE A 75 -18.03 2.28 -9.36
CA PHE A 75 -17.71 3.70 -9.17
C PHE A 75 -18.67 4.42 -8.22
N SER A 76 -19.55 3.68 -7.53
CA SER A 76 -20.45 4.24 -6.52
C SER A 76 -19.66 4.86 -5.36
N PRO A 77 -20.25 5.78 -4.58
CA PRO A 77 -19.59 6.33 -3.39
C PRO A 77 -19.11 5.25 -2.41
N ALA A 78 -19.91 4.20 -2.20
CA ALA A 78 -19.55 3.07 -1.35
C ALA A 78 -18.36 2.28 -1.90
N ASP A 79 -18.36 1.98 -3.20
CA ASP A 79 -17.25 1.28 -3.86
C ASP A 79 -15.95 2.09 -3.81
N ARG A 80 -16.03 3.43 -3.93
CA ARG A 80 -14.87 4.31 -3.81
C ARG A 80 -14.29 4.28 -2.39
N THR A 81 -15.14 4.31 -1.37
CA THR A 81 -14.73 4.20 0.03
C THR A 81 -14.04 2.86 0.29
N GLU A 82 -14.63 1.75 -0.17
CA GLU A 82 -14.05 0.42 0.00
C GLU A 82 -12.73 0.27 -0.77
N ASN A 83 -12.64 0.85 -1.96
CA ASN A 83 -11.40 0.89 -2.72
C ASN A 83 -10.27 1.56 -1.93
N ILE A 84 -10.54 2.74 -1.34
CA ILE A 84 -9.56 3.46 -0.52
C ILE A 84 -9.18 2.66 0.72
N ARG A 85 -10.16 2.05 1.41
CA ARG A 85 -9.91 1.21 2.60
C ARG A 85 -8.97 0.05 2.28
N ARG A 86 -9.23 -0.68 1.19
CA ARG A 86 -8.38 -1.81 0.75
C ARG A 86 -6.98 -1.36 0.34
N VAL A 87 -6.86 -0.25 -0.39
CA VAL A 87 -5.56 0.34 -0.74
C VAL A 87 -4.78 0.72 0.54
N GLY A 88 -5.45 1.27 1.54
CA GLY A 88 -4.87 1.58 2.85
C GLY A 88 -4.32 0.35 3.57
N GLU A 89 -5.09 -0.74 3.63
CA GLU A 89 -4.64 -2.00 4.25
C GLU A 89 -3.45 -2.61 3.51
N VAL A 90 -3.45 -2.61 2.17
CA VAL A 90 -2.31 -3.10 1.39
C VAL A 90 -1.08 -2.22 1.63
N ALA A 91 -1.23 -0.90 1.67
CA ALA A 91 -0.14 0.02 1.96
C ALA A 91 0.45 -0.20 3.37
N ARG A 92 -0.40 -0.46 4.38
CA ARG A 92 0.03 -0.82 5.74
C ARG A 92 0.87 -2.09 5.73
N LEU A 93 0.38 -3.16 5.08
CA LEU A 93 1.10 -4.45 5.00
C LEU A 93 2.45 -4.31 4.27
N LEU A 94 2.51 -3.48 3.22
CA LEU A 94 3.77 -3.19 2.52
C LEU A 94 4.76 -2.47 3.45
N ALA A 95 4.32 -1.44 4.18
CA ALA A 95 5.19 -0.73 5.12
C ALA A 95 5.64 -1.61 6.31
N GLU A 96 4.80 -2.52 6.79
CA GLU A 96 5.19 -3.50 7.82
C GLU A 96 6.21 -4.52 7.30
N SER A 97 6.27 -4.72 5.99
CA SER A 97 7.23 -5.62 5.35
C SER A 97 8.63 -5.00 5.19
N GLY A 98 8.78 -3.69 5.43
CA GLY A 98 10.03 -2.93 5.35
C GLY A 98 10.11 -1.99 4.15
#